data_AF-A0A382ALW8-F1
#
_entry.id   AF-A0A382ALW8-F1
#
_cell.length_a   1.000
_cell.length_b   1.000
_cell.length_c   1.000
_cell.angle_alpha   90.00
_cell.angle_beta   90.00
_cell.angle_gamma   90.00
#
_symmetry.space_group_name_H-M   'P 1'
#
loop_
_entity.id
_entity.type
_entity.pdbx_description
1 polymer ?
#
loop_
_entity_poly.entity_id
_entity_poly.type
_entity_poly.pdbx_seq_one_letter_code
_entity_poly.pdbx_strand_id
1 'polypeptide(L)'
;VFDRFKSWRNREDKGVECPLCQQRNPEDAENCSRCSYQLQKASHQQKATVDDKTATDLFDELLEEMEEDDGGEIIDWSNAAFKMDDVTIDVKQYGKDDAVVTKQKPSFALTVDLPESSDVEEEEYELKPEDAPEFVT
;
A
#
# COMPACT_ATOMS: atom_id res chain seq x y z
N VAL A 1 -13.52 19.78 -31.30
CA VAL A 1 -13.15 19.71 -29.86
C VAL A 1 -12.75 18.29 -29.43
N PHE A 2 -13.27 17.22 -30.06
CA PHE A 2 -12.88 15.84 -29.74
C PHE A 2 -11.60 15.31 -30.43
N ASP A 3 -11.04 16.03 -31.42
CA ASP A 3 -9.81 15.59 -32.11
C ASP A 3 -8.56 15.58 -31.23
N ARG A 4 -8.47 16.48 -30.23
CA ARG A 4 -7.36 16.51 -29.27
C ARG A 4 -7.33 15.30 -28.33
N PHE A 5 -8.48 14.67 -28.08
CA PHE A 5 -8.55 13.46 -27.25
C PHE A 5 -8.14 12.19 -28.02
N LYS A 6 -8.35 12.16 -29.35
CA LYS A 6 -7.87 11.06 -30.19
C LYS A 6 -6.37 11.11 -30.42
N SER A 7 -5.77 12.30 -30.53
CA SER A 7 -4.30 12.41 -30.67
C SER A 7 -3.53 11.89 -29.46
N TRP A 8 -4.12 11.93 -28.26
CA TRP A 8 -3.49 11.34 -27.06
C TRP A 8 -3.52 9.81 -27.06
N ARG A 9 -4.60 9.21 -27.58
CA ARG A 9 -4.72 7.76 -27.76
C ARG A 9 -3.88 7.23 -28.92
N ASN A 10 -3.49 8.12 -29.84
CA ASN A 10 -2.69 7.82 -31.04
C ASN A 10 -1.19 8.14 -30.86
N ARG A 11 -0.73 8.43 -29.63
CA ARG A 11 0.69 8.36 -29.32
C ARG A 11 1.02 6.88 -29.44
N GLU A 12 1.65 6.51 -30.56
CA GLU A 12 1.80 5.13 -31.02
C GLU A 12 2.05 4.19 -29.83
N ASP A 13 1.26 3.11 -29.74
CA ASP A 13 1.41 1.99 -28.81
C ASP A 13 2.74 1.22 -29.04
N LYS A 14 3.83 1.94 -29.28
CA LYS A 14 5.19 1.44 -29.45
C LYS A 14 5.71 1.02 -28.09
N GLY A 15 6.26 -0.18 -28.02
CA GLY A 15 6.73 -0.76 -26.77
C GLY A 15 6.08 -2.09 -26.45
N VAL A 16 6.82 -2.90 -25.70
CA VAL A 16 6.41 -4.22 -25.24
C VAL A 16 5.64 -4.10 -23.93
N GLU A 17 4.50 -4.79 -23.85
CA GLU A 17 3.71 -4.89 -22.62
C GLU A 17 4.30 -5.97 -21.72
N CYS A 18 4.54 -5.64 -20.45
CA CYS A 18 5.06 -6.60 -19.48
C CYS A 18 4.00 -7.67 -19.17
N PRO A 19 4.30 -8.98 -19.33
CA PRO A 19 3.32 -10.04 -19.07
C PRO A 19 2.98 -10.19 -17.58
N LEU A 20 3.76 -9.59 -16.66
CA LEU A 20 3.54 -9.68 -15.22
C LEU A 20 2.66 -8.53 -14.68
N CYS A 21 2.94 -7.29 -15.08
CA CYS A 21 2.27 -6.10 -14.52
C CYS A 21 1.60 -5.20 -15.57
N GLN A 22 1.61 -5.60 -16.85
CA GLN A 22 0.98 -4.87 -17.97
C GLN A 22 1.54 -3.47 -18.23
N GLN A 23 2.62 -3.09 -17.55
CA GLN A 23 3.34 -1.86 -17.84
C GLN A 23 3.94 -1.92 -19.25
N ARG A 24 3.72 -0.88 -20.05
CA ARG A 24 4.43 -0.68 -21.31
C ARG A 24 5.86 -0.25 -21.06
N ASN A 25 6.80 -0.96 -21.67
CA ASN A 25 8.23 -0.69 -21.64
C ASN A 25 8.72 -0.45 -23.07
N PRO A 26 9.82 0.28 -23.28
CA PRO A 26 10.39 0.46 -24.61
C PRO A 26 10.82 -0.90 -25.20
N GLU A 27 10.84 -1.03 -26.52
CA GLU A 27 11.05 -2.32 -27.20
C GLU A 27 12.44 -2.94 -26.96
N ASP A 28 13.41 -2.10 -26.61
CA ASP A 28 14.79 -2.46 -26.27
C ASP A 28 15.01 -2.68 -24.76
N ALA A 29 13.96 -2.55 -23.92
CA ALA A 29 14.09 -2.83 -22.49
C ALA A 29 14.37 -4.32 -22.24
N GLU A 30 15.45 -4.59 -21.50
CA GLU A 30 15.73 -5.93 -20.97
C GLU A 30 14.80 -6.27 -19.81
N ASN A 31 14.48 -5.27 -18.98
CA ASN A 31 13.70 -5.44 -17.76
C ASN A 31 12.53 -4.44 -17.71
N CYS A 32 11.41 -4.86 -17.11
CA CYS A 32 10.27 -4.01 -16.87
C CYS A 32 10.61 -2.93 -15.84
N SER A 33 10.43 -1.66 -16.20
CA SER A 33 10.67 -0.49 -15.34
C SER A 33 9.86 -0.45 -14.03
N ARG A 34 8.73 -1.17 -13.97
CA ARG A 34 7.85 -1.24 -12.78
C ARG A 34 8.12 -2.41 -11.84
N CYS A 35 8.39 -3.58 -12.38
CA CYS A 35 8.47 -4.83 -11.60
C CYS A 35 9.74 -5.64 -11.85
N SER A 36 10.69 -5.10 -12.61
CA SER A 36 11.98 -5.73 -12.94
C SER A 36 11.91 -7.07 -13.68
N TYR A 37 10.74 -7.47 -14.18
CA TYR A 37 10.55 -8.68 -14.99
C TYR A 37 11.41 -8.64 -16.26
N GLN A 38 12.12 -9.72 -16.59
CA GLN A 38 13.01 -9.78 -17.74
C GLN A 38 12.19 -10.00 -19.02
N LEU A 39 11.99 -8.96 -19.82
CA LEU A 39 11.09 -8.95 -20.99
C LEU A 39 11.62 -9.85 -22.13
N GLN A 40 12.94 -10.05 -22.20
CA GLN A 40 13.60 -10.86 -23.24
C GLN A 40 13.65 -12.36 -22.92
N LYS A 41 13.08 -12.80 -21.81
CA LYS A 41 13.07 -14.22 -21.39
C LYS A 41 11.65 -14.70 -21.13
N ALA A 42 11.38 -15.96 -21.48
CA ALA A 42 10.13 -16.59 -21.10
C ALA A 42 10.00 -16.70 -19.57
N SER A 43 8.78 -16.72 -19.04
CA SER A 43 8.52 -16.77 -17.59
C SER A 43 9.25 -17.91 -16.85
N HIS A 44 9.43 -19.06 -17.49
CA HIS A 44 10.13 -20.21 -16.90
C HIS A 44 11.67 -20.11 -16.96
N GLN A 45 12.20 -19.10 -17.66
CA GLN A 45 13.63 -18.84 -17.81
C GLN A 45 14.06 -17.54 -17.11
N GLN A 46 13.15 -16.93 -16.34
CA GLN A 46 13.46 -15.77 -15.52
C GLN A 46 14.60 -16.14 -14.56
N LYS A 47 15.65 -15.32 -14.54
CA LYS A 47 16.74 -15.50 -13.59
C LYS A 47 16.48 -14.60 -12.39
N ALA A 48 16.74 -15.12 -11.19
CA ALA A 48 16.86 -14.26 -10.02
C ALA A 48 17.92 -13.17 -10.30
N THR A 49 17.62 -11.94 -9.91
CA THR A 49 18.55 -10.82 -10.01
C THR A 49 19.61 -10.85 -8.90
N VAL A 50 19.34 -11.60 -7.83
CA VAL A 50 20.22 -11.80 -6.68
C VAL A 50 20.70 -13.24 -6.72
N ASP A 51 21.97 -13.48 -6.39
CA ASP A 51 22.49 -14.83 -6.26
C ASP A 51 21.95 -15.52 -5.00
N ASP A 52 21.89 -16.85 -5.03
CA ASP A 52 21.30 -17.63 -3.95
C ASP A 52 21.99 -17.37 -2.61
N LYS A 53 23.30 -17.10 -2.61
CA LYS A 53 24.04 -16.83 -1.37
C LYS A 53 23.64 -15.49 -0.79
N THR A 54 23.64 -14.42 -1.58
CA THR A 54 23.18 -13.10 -1.09
C THR A 54 21.70 -13.13 -0.69
N ALA A 55 20.86 -13.91 -1.37
CA ALA A 55 19.49 -14.11 -0.92
C ALA A 55 19.45 -14.75 0.48
N THR A 56 20.20 -15.83 0.71
CA THR A 56 20.27 -16.49 2.04
C THR A 56 20.83 -15.55 3.11
N ASP A 57 21.94 -14.85 2.84
CA ASP A 57 22.54 -13.93 3.81
C ASP A 57 21.54 -12.83 4.23
N LEU A 58 20.74 -12.28 3.31
CA LEU A 58 19.69 -11.27 3.63
C LEU A 58 18.54 -11.85 4.47
N PHE A 59 18.15 -13.09 4.22
CA PHE A 59 17.12 -13.75 5.02
C PHE A 59 17.61 -14.07 6.43
N ASP A 60 18.87 -14.47 6.58
CA ASP A 60 19.49 -14.75 7.88
C ASP A 60 19.60 -13.45 8.70
N GLU A 61 20.01 -12.33 8.11
CA GLU A 61 20.04 -11.01 8.77
C GLU A 61 18.64 -10.57 9.26
N LEU A 62 17.61 -10.75 8.43
CA LEU A 62 16.23 -10.42 8.81
C LEU A 62 15.69 -11.32 9.94
N LEU A 63 16.14 -12.58 10.00
CA LEU A 63 15.79 -13.48 11.10
C LEU A 63 16.52 -13.10 12.39
N GLU A 64 17.78 -12.67 12.30
CA GLU A 64 18.53 -12.18 13.46
C GLU A 64 17.85 -10.96 14.10
N GLU A 65 17.30 -10.02 13.30
CA GLU A 65 16.51 -8.89 13.80
C GLU A 65 15.24 -9.33 14.55
N MET A 66 14.61 -10.43 14.12
CA MET A 66 13.42 -10.97 14.80
C MET A 66 13.76 -11.77 16.07
N GLU A 67 14.97 -12.31 16.17
CA GLU A 67 15.44 -13.04 17.36
C GLU A 67 15.95 -12.10 18.46
N GLU A 68 16.41 -10.89 18.11
CA GLU A 68 16.73 -9.83 19.06
C GLU A 68 15.46 -9.08 19.52
N ASP A 69 14.90 -9.54 20.65
CA ASP A 69 13.93 -8.87 21.52
C ASP A 69 12.42 -9.00 21.18
N ASP A 70 11.86 -10.18 21.45
CA ASP A 70 10.46 -10.29 21.89
C ASP A 70 10.36 -10.33 23.43
N GLY A 71 11.03 -9.38 24.09
CA GLY A 71 10.62 -8.89 25.41
C GLY A 71 9.37 -8.00 25.34
N GLY A 72 8.81 -7.81 24.14
CA GLY A 72 7.49 -7.26 23.91
C GLY A 72 6.44 -8.18 24.50
N GLU A 73 5.55 -7.61 25.31
CA GLU A 73 4.38 -8.32 25.81
C GLU A 73 3.63 -8.95 24.63
N ILE A 74 3.68 -10.28 24.49
CA ILE A 74 2.86 -11.02 23.53
C ILE A 74 1.40 -10.74 23.92
N ILE A 75 0.80 -9.73 23.28
CA ILE A 75 -0.59 -9.37 23.50
C ILE A 75 -1.43 -10.53 22.99
N ASP A 76 -2.06 -11.26 23.90
CA ASP A 76 -2.92 -12.39 23.57
C ASP A 76 -4.24 -11.90 22.95
N TRP A 77 -4.25 -11.77 21.62
CA TRP A 77 -5.45 -11.44 20.83
C TRP A 77 -6.55 -12.50 20.94
N SER A 78 -6.26 -13.70 21.47
CA SER A 78 -7.28 -14.75 21.62
C SER A 78 -8.34 -14.42 22.68
N ASN A 79 -8.04 -13.47 23.58
CA ASN A 79 -8.98 -12.94 24.57
C ASN A 79 -9.70 -11.67 24.13
N ALA A 80 -9.43 -11.13 22.93
CA ALA A 80 -10.20 -10.05 22.33
C ALA A 80 -11.58 -10.58 21.87
N ALA A 81 -12.41 -10.97 22.85
CA ALA A 81 -13.75 -11.46 22.63
C ALA A 81 -14.68 -10.28 22.35
N PHE A 82 -14.76 -9.90 21.09
CA PHE A 82 -15.75 -8.95 20.62
C PHE A 82 -17.15 -9.52 20.84
N LYS A 83 -17.91 -8.95 21.77
CA LYS A 83 -19.32 -9.30 21.95
C LYS A 83 -20.09 -8.65 20.80
N MET A 84 -20.91 -9.41 20.06
CA MET A 84 -21.74 -8.88 18.98
C MET A 84 -22.63 -7.70 19.43
N ASP A 85 -23.00 -7.69 20.72
CA ASP A 85 -23.77 -6.61 21.35
C ASP A 85 -23.02 -5.26 21.38
N ASP A 86 -21.69 -5.24 21.24
CA ASP A 86 -20.85 -4.03 21.23
C ASP A 86 -20.82 -3.34 19.84
N VAL A 87 -21.33 -4.00 18.78
CA VAL A 87 -21.42 -3.46 17.40
C VAL A 87 -22.82 -3.31 16.85
N THR A 88 -23.82 -3.85 17.52
CA THR A 88 -25.20 -3.68 17.07
C THR A 88 -25.69 -2.25 17.32
N ILE A 89 -25.61 -1.42 16.28
CA ILE A 89 -26.22 -0.09 16.26
C ILE A 89 -27.70 -0.24 15.88
N ASP A 90 -28.58 0.10 16.81
CA ASP A 90 -30.01 0.19 16.55
C ASP A 90 -30.32 1.49 15.79
N VAL A 91 -30.45 1.37 14.46
CA VAL A 91 -30.80 2.47 13.55
C VAL A 91 -32.32 2.64 13.57
N LYS A 92 -32.80 3.84 13.95
CA LYS A 92 -34.23 4.17 13.87
C LYS A 92 -34.67 4.30 12.41
N GLN A 93 -35.92 3.91 12.14
CA GLN A 93 -36.56 4.09 10.84
C GLN A 93 -36.59 5.58 10.45
N TYR A 94 -36.22 5.88 9.20
CA TYR A 94 -36.17 7.23 8.65
C TYR A 94 -37.48 8.01 8.87
N GLY A 95 -37.35 9.27 9.30
CA GLY A 95 -38.42 10.27 9.22
C GLY A 95 -38.50 10.91 7.82
N LYS A 96 -39.47 11.81 7.59
CA LYS A 96 -39.65 12.51 6.30
C LYS A 96 -38.51 13.48 5.92
N ASP A 97 -37.52 13.63 6.80
CA ASP A 97 -36.47 14.64 6.72
C ASP A 97 -35.09 14.05 6.36
N ASP A 98 -35.02 12.81 5.82
CA ASP A 98 -33.82 12.10 5.36
C ASP A 98 -32.64 12.01 6.37
N ALA A 99 -32.85 12.35 7.63
CA ALA A 99 -31.83 12.33 8.68
C ALA A 99 -31.77 10.99 9.42
N VAL A 100 -30.57 10.41 9.52
CA VAL A 100 -30.30 9.19 10.30
C VAL A 100 -30.02 9.56 11.76
N VAL A 101 -30.87 9.10 12.68
CA VAL A 101 -30.71 9.32 14.13
C VAL A 101 -30.36 8.01 14.81
N THR A 102 -29.12 7.89 15.27
CA THR A 102 -28.67 6.75 16.08
C THR A 102 -29.14 6.93 17.54
N LYS A 103 -29.50 5.82 18.22
CA LYS A 103 -29.97 5.86 19.62
C LYS A 103 -28.84 6.15 20.63
N GLN A 104 -27.59 5.85 20.29
CA GLN A 104 -26.41 6.05 21.14
C GLN A 104 -25.35 6.89 20.43
N LYS A 105 -24.60 7.67 21.23
CA LYS A 105 -23.33 8.30 20.81
C LYS A 105 -22.24 7.24 20.88
N PRO A 106 -21.64 6.80 19.76
CA PRO A 106 -20.52 5.89 19.82
C PRO A 106 -19.34 6.62 20.47
N SER A 107 -18.82 6.07 21.56
CA SER A 107 -17.56 6.49 22.14
C SER A 107 -16.49 5.57 21.57
N PHE A 108 -15.74 6.03 20.57
CA PHE A 108 -14.54 5.33 20.08
C PHE A 108 -13.34 5.52 21.02
N ALA A 109 -13.58 5.73 22.32
CA ALA A 109 -12.54 5.75 23.32
C ALA A 109 -12.12 4.30 23.62
N LEU A 110 -11.47 3.67 22.64
CA LEU A 110 -10.37 2.76 22.91
C LEU A 110 -9.34 3.59 23.67
N THR A 111 -9.42 3.61 25.00
CA THR A 111 -8.26 3.90 25.84
C THR A 111 -7.33 2.68 25.76
N VAL A 112 -6.85 2.40 24.55
CA VAL A 112 -5.49 1.89 24.38
C VAL A 112 -4.65 3.08 24.77
N ASP A 113 -3.80 2.93 25.79
CA ASP A 113 -2.69 3.86 25.98
C ASP A 113 -1.94 3.88 24.63
N LEU A 114 -2.26 4.86 23.79
CA LEU A 114 -1.34 5.27 22.76
C LEU A 114 -0.04 5.55 23.52
N PRO A 115 1.11 4.95 23.13
CA PRO A 115 2.37 5.43 23.67
C PRO A 115 2.35 6.95 23.51
N GLU A 116 2.69 7.68 24.60
CA GLU A 116 2.76 9.14 24.57
C GLU A 116 3.38 9.51 23.23
N SER A 117 2.61 10.25 22.41
CA SER A 117 3.13 10.80 21.16
C SER A 117 4.43 11.45 21.56
N SER A 118 5.56 10.89 21.13
CA SER A 118 6.84 11.52 21.38
C SER A 118 6.67 12.97 20.93
N ASP A 119 6.90 13.94 21.82
CA ASP A 119 6.95 15.39 21.56
C ASP A 119 8.10 15.72 20.58
N VAL A 120 8.25 14.93 19.52
CA VAL A 120 8.91 15.33 18.30
C VAL A 120 7.87 16.22 17.66
N GLU A 121 8.13 17.52 17.67
CA GLU A 121 7.38 18.47 16.87
C GLU A 121 7.25 17.86 15.46
N GLU A 122 6.04 17.42 15.09
CA GLU A 122 5.74 17.05 13.72
C GLU A 122 5.93 18.32 12.92
N GLU A 123 7.13 18.54 12.38
CA GLU A 123 7.40 19.64 11.48
C GLU A 123 6.41 19.49 10.32
N GLU A 124 5.38 20.34 10.31
CA GLU A 124 4.34 20.39 9.30
C GLU A 124 5.01 20.74 7.97
N TYR A 125 5.46 19.71 7.24
CA TYR A 125 6.21 19.89 6.02
C TYR A 125 5.26 20.30 4.91
N GLU A 126 5.28 21.60 4.56
CA GLU A 126 4.54 22.12 3.42
C GLU A 126 5.22 21.74 2.11
N LEU A 127 4.54 20.93 1.30
CA LEU A 127 5.01 20.53 -0.03
C LEU A 127 5.22 21.76 -0.92
N LYS A 128 6.43 21.87 -1.48
CA LYS A 128 6.80 22.91 -2.43
C LYS A 128 6.50 22.45 -3.86
N PRO A 129 6.31 23.38 -4.81
CA PRO A 129 6.16 23.04 -6.23
C PRO A 129 7.39 22.33 -6.83
N GLU A 130 8.53 22.39 -6.14
CA GLU A 130 9.77 21.68 -6.46
C GLU A 130 9.71 20.18 -6.11
N ASP A 131 8.85 19.78 -5.18
CA ASP A 131 8.62 18.38 -4.78
C ASP A 131 7.71 17.64 -5.79
N ALA A 132 7.15 18.38 -6.76
CA ALA A 132 6.37 17.80 -7.83
C ALA A 132 7.32 17.08 -8.82
N PRO A 133 7.08 15.81 -9.16
CA PRO A 133 7.90 15.09 -10.14
C PRO A 133 7.86 15.81 -11.50
N GLU A 134 9.04 16.08 -12.07
CA GLU A 134 9.18 16.84 -13.34
C GLU A 134 8.51 16.17 -14.56
N PHE A 135 8.11 14.90 -14.43
CA PHE A 135 7.47 14.14 -15.51
C PHE A 135 6.23 13.39 -15.01
N VAL A 136 5.11 14.11 -14.96
CA VAL A 136 3.79 13.50 -15.16
C VAL A 136 3.44 13.68 -16.64
N THR A 137 3.89 12.76 -17.48
CA THR A 137 3.53 12.69 -18.91
C THR A 137 3.18 11.29 -19.34
#